data_AF-A0A392UYZ5-F1
#
_entry.id   AF-A0A392UYZ5-F1
#
_cell.length_a   1.000
_cell.length_b   1.000
_cell.length_c   1.000
_cell.angle_alpha   90.00
_cell.angle_beta   90.00
_cell.angle_gamma   90.00
#
_symmetry.space_group_name_H-M   'P 1'
#
loop_
_entity.id
_entity.type
_entity.pdbx_description
1 polymer ?
#
loop_
_entity_poly.entity_id
_entity_poly.type
_entity_poly.pdbx_seq_one_letter_code
_entity_poly.pdbx_strand_id
1 'polypeptide(L)' 'QLRKYIADPSHVIEADDVQVQDNLTVEIVPLRIEGREVKKLRNKEIASVKVVWGGPAGENATWELE' A
#
# COMPACT_ATOMS: atom_id res chain seq x y z
N GLN A 1 -3.81 -21.86 -38.52
CA GLN A 1 -3.96 -20.61 -39.31
C GLN A 1 -4.53 -19.52 -38.40
N LEU A 2 -3.96 -18.32 -38.43
CA LEU A 2 -4.50 -17.17 -37.71
C LEU A 2 -5.63 -16.54 -38.53
N ARG A 3 -6.72 -16.13 -37.86
CA ARG A 3 -7.83 -15.42 -38.49
C ARG A 3 -7.63 -13.91 -38.38
N LYS A 4 -8.10 -13.18 -39.38
CA LYS A 4 -8.07 -11.71 -39.39
C LYS A 4 -8.96 -11.17 -38.27
N TYR A 5 -8.40 -10.31 -37.43
CA TYR A 5 -9.15 -9.55 -36.44
C TYR A 5 -9.96 -8.43 -37.10
N ILE A 6 -11.18 -8.20 -36.63
CA ILE A 6 -12.06 -7.09 -37.04
C ILE A 6 -12.13 -6.13 -35.85
N ALA A 7 -11.66 -4.90 -36.05
CA ALA A 7 -11.66 -3.88 -35.00
C ALA A 7 -13.09 -3.42 -34.69
N ASP A 8 -13.44 -3.45 -33.41
CA ASP A 8 -14.67 -2.88 -32.84
C ASP A 8 -14.25 -1.84 -31.79
N PRO A 9 -14.80 -0.61 -31.83
CA PRO A 9 -14.60 0.37 -30.77
C PRO A 9 -14.92 -0.13 -29.36
N SER A 10 -15.82 -1.12 -29.19
CA SER A 10 -16.11 -1.72 -27.89
C SER A 10 -14.98 -2.62 -27.35
N HIS A 11 -14.01 -2.99 -28.20
CA HIS A 11 -12.83 -3.75 -27.78
C HIS A 11 -11.71 -2.85 -27.25
N VAL A 12 -11.90 -1.53 -27.28
CA VAL A 12 -10.97 -0.58 -26.66
C VAL A 12 -11.10 -0.72 -25.16
N ILE A 13 -10.03 -1.18 -24.51
CA ILE A 13 -9.91 -1.14 -23.05
C ILE A 13 -9.52 0.30 -22.70
N GLU A 14 -10.38 1.01 -21.99
CA GLU A 14 -10.05 2.31 -21.45
C GLU A 14 -8.90 2.14 -20.44
N ALA A 15 -7.83 2.92 -20.63
CA ALA A 15 -6.76 2.98 -19.65
C ALA A 15 -7.20 3.94 -18.54
N ASP A 16 -7.08 3.51 -17.30
CA ASP A 16 -7.28 4.41 -16.16
C ASP A 16 -6.16 5.46 -16.15
N ASP A 17 -6.55 6.74 -16.08
CA ASP A 17 -5.62 7.85 -15.85
C ASP A 17 -5.13 7.81 -14.39
N VAL A 18 -4.18 6.92 -14.10
CA VAL A 18 -3.52 6.88 -12.78
C VAL A 18 -2.56 8.07 -12.69
N GLN A 19 -2.93 9.06 -11.89
CA GLN A 19 -2.04 10.16 -11.50
C GLN A 19 -0.92 9.61 -10.62
N VAL A 20 0.27 9.45 -11.18
CA VAL A 20 1.48 9.09 -10.44
C VAL A 20 2.25 10.37 -10.14
N GLN A 21 2.66 10.58 -8.89
CA GLN A 21 3.55 11.69 -8.55
C GLN A 21 4.87 11.53 -9.33
N ASP A 22 5.51 12.62 -9.78
CA ASP A 22 6.73 12.58 -10.60
C ASP A 22 7.90 11.82 -9.95
N ASN A 23 7.89 11.72 -8.63
CA ASN A 23 8.88 11.01 -7.82
C ASN A 23 8.52 9.54 -7.55
N LEU A 24 7.43 9.04 -8.15
CA LEU A 24 6.88 7.69 -7.95
C LEU A 24 6.55 7.37 -6.48
N THR A 25 6.34 8.39 -5.63
CA THR A 25 5.94 8.15 -4.23
C THR A 25 4.43 7.98 -4.13
N VAL A 26 4.04 7.08 -3.23
CA VAL A 26 2.65 6.86 -2.84
C VAL A 26 2.50 7.38 -1.43
N GLU A 27 1.56 8.30 -1.22
CA GLU A 27 1.20 8.71 0.13
C GLU A 27 0.50 7.57 0.84
N ILE A 28 1.07 7.17 1.98
CA ILE A 28 0.46 6.26 2.93
C ILE A 28 0.07 7.06 4.17
N VAL A 29 -1.17 6.92 4.60
CA VAL A 29 -1.70 7.66 5.75
C VAL A 29 -1.90 6.71 6.93
N PRO A 30 -1.45 7.04 8.15
CA PRO A 30 -1.72 6.22 9.32
C PRO A 30 -3.22 6.30 9.64
N LEU A 31 -3.89 5.15 9.64
CA LEU A 31 -5.32 5.04 9.89
C LEU A 31 -5.61 4.85 11.37
N ARG A 32 -4.92 3.92 12.02
CA ARG A 32 -5.14 3.57 13.44
C ARG A 32 -3.98 2.79 14.03
N ILE A 33 -3.89 2.81 15.36
CA ILE A 33 -2.99 1.94 16.13
C ILE A 33 -3.78 0.71 16.57
N GLU A 34 -3.28 -0.49 16.26
CA GLU A 34 -3.90 -1.76 16.61
C GLU A 34 -3.38 -2.38 17.90
N GLY A 35 -2.18 -1.99 18.33
CA GLY A 35 -1.55 -2.61 19.48
C GLY A 35 -0.29 -1.90 19.89
N ARG A 36 0.16 -2.24 21.10
CA ARG A 36 1.43 -1.78 21.66
C ARG A 36 2.12 -2.99 22.26
N GLU A 37 3.43 -3.06 22.13
CA GLU A 37 4.25 -4.06 22.80
C GLU A 37 5.49 -3.40 23.39
N VAL A 38 5.98 -3.98 24.49
CA VAL A 38 7.26 -3.62 25.08
C VAL A 38 8.12 -4.86 25.16
N LYS A 39 9.20 -4.90 24.39
CA LYS A 39 10.18 -5.98 24.44
C LYS A 39 11.25 -5.67 25.47
N LYS A 40 11.28 -6.47 26.53
CA LYS A 40 12.34 -6.41 27.55
C LYS A 40 13.54 -7.23 27.10
N LEU A 41 14.68 -6.56 26.99
CA LEU A 41 15.99 -7.15 26.75
C LEU A 41 16.80 -7.10 28.06
N ARG A 42 18.00 -7.68 28.06
CA ARG A 42 18.83 -7.80 29.26
C ARG A 42 19.12 -6.45 29.95
N ASN A 43 19.23 -5.37 29.18
CA ASN A 43 19.64 -4.04 29.65
C ASN A 43 18.80 -2.89 29.09
N LYS A 44 17.74 -3.19 28.34
CA LYS A 44 16.89 -2.15 27.72
C LYS A 44 15.47 -2.65 27.49
N GLU A 45 14.54 -1.72 27.44
CA GLU A 45 13.17 -1.97 26.99
C GLU A 45 12.96 -1.24 25.67
N ILE A 46 12.26 -1.86 24.73
CA ILE A 46 11.90 -1.27 23.43
C ILE A 46 10.39 -1.28 23.32
N ALA A 47 9.78 -0.11 23.31
CA ALA A 47 8.36 0.06 23.04
C ALA A 47 8.12 0.19 21.53
N SER A 48 7.09 -0.47 21.03
CA SER A 48 6.64 -0.35 19.64
C SER A 48 5.13 -0.41 19.54
N VAL A 49 4.60 0.31 18.55
CA VAL A 49 3.17 0.39 18.24
C VAL A 49 2.91 -0.23 16.87
N LYS A 50 1.83 -0.99 16.76
CA LYS A 50 1.38 -1.54 15.49
C LYS A 50 0.51 -0.51 14.79
N VAL A 51 1.04 0.13 13.74
CA VAL A 51 0.34 1.15 12.96
C VAL A 51 -0.25 0.50 11.71
N VAL A 52 -1.54 0.73 11.48
CA VAL A 52 -2.22 0.39 10.23
C VAL A 52 -2.18 1.60 9.31
N TRP A 53 -1.74 1.38 8.07
CA TRP A 53 -1.60 2.38 7.02
C TRP A 53 -2.63 2.13 5.93
N GLY A 54 -3.24 3.19 5.45
CA GLY A 54 -4.05 3.18 4.24
C GLY A 54 -3.17 3.46 3.03
N GLY A 55 -3.43 2.75 1.93
CA GLY A 55 -2.79 3.01 0.65
C GLY A 55 -3.57 2.40 -0.52
N PRO A 56 -3.10 2.62 -1.76
CA PRO A 56 -3.76 2.14 -2.98
C PRO A 56 -3.90 0.62 -3.05
N ALA A 57 -3.02 -0.12 -2.37
CA ALA A 57 -3.06 -1.59 -2.28
C ALA A 57 -3.94 -2.12 -1.14
N GLY A 58 -4.66 -1.25 -0.42
CA GLY A 58 -5.44 -1.59 0.77
C GLY A 58 -4.71 -1.27 2.08
N GLU A 59 -5.24 -1.82 3.18
CA GLU A 59 -4.62 -1.68 4.51
C GLU A 59 -3.37 -2.56 4.65
N ASN A 60 -2.30 -2.00 5.19
CA ASN A 60 -1.11 -2.74 5.63
C ASN A 60 -0.75 -2.36 7.07
N ALA A 61 0.02 -3.18 7.78
CA ALA A 61 0.44 -2.89 9.15
C ALA A 61 1.95 -3.08 9.38
N THR A 62 2.58 -2.12 10.06
CA THR A 62 3.99 -2.18 10.48
C THR A 62 4.12 -1.92 11.99
N TRP A 63 5.24 -2.37 12.58
CA TRP A 63 5.62 -2.04 13.96
C TRP A 63 6.58 -0.86 13.94
N GLU A 64 6.15 0.26 14.47
CA GLU A 64 6.95 1.48 14.62
C GLU A 64 7.41 1.61 16.06
N LEU A 65 8.59 2.21 16.29
CA LEU A 65 9.03 2.56 17.64
C LEU A 65 8.09 3.64 18.20
N GLU A 66 7.72 3.50 19.48
CA GLU A 66 6.95 4.54 20.20
C GLU A 66 7.82 5.75 20.55
#